data_AF-A0A8H4C9L6-F1
#
_entry.id   AF-A0A8H4C9L6-F1
#
_cell.length_a   1.000
_cell.length_b   1.000
_cell.length_c   1.000
_cell.angle_alpha   90.00
_cell.angle_beta   90.00
_cell.angle_gamma   90.00
#
_symmetry.space_group_name_H-M   'P 1'
#
loop_
_entity.id
_entity.type
_entity.pdbx_description
1 polymer ?
#
loop_
_entity_poly.entity_id
_entity_poly.type
_entity_poly.pdbx_seq_one_letter_code
_entity_poly.pdbx_strand_id
1 'polypeptide(L)'
;MGLLAANEVDPQWEFPTGANGPLIKFNGTVEALYAYVSKEYPSYIASVFEPEAPTQGLETREDASGFLEKRTDFSSRPVSCQLLVSRSRIREGIDYLRRVRGQPSMEPNRWSRVSCSYDSAISWINTSSRRKTLESFGSIADGAQRIYTQCNRNDRTGGRVNHQTQWGVSAHGDRC
;
A
#
# COMPACT_ATOMS: atom_id res chain seq x y z
N MET A 1 -2.33 -1.41 24.81
CA MET A 1 -3.72 -1.07 24.45
C MET A 1 -3.79 0.42 24.17
N GLY A 2 -3.33 0.87 23.00
CA GLY A 2 -3.18 2.30 22.72
C GLY A 2 -4.07 2.72 21.56
N LEU A 3 -5.12 3.50 21.83
CA LEU A 3 -5.84 4.50 21.00
C LEU A 3 -6.17 4.26 19.52
N LEU A 4 -5.81 3.12 18.96
CA LEU A 4 -5.80 2.83 17.53
C LEU A 4 -7.09 2.12 17.08
N ALA A 5 -7.66 1.25 17.93
CA ALA A 5 -8.81 0.43 17.58
C ALA A 5 -10.11 1.20 17.27
N ALA A 6 -10.31 2.40 17.82
CA ALA A 6 -11.59 3.11 17.69
C ALA A 6 -11.81 3.78 16.31
N ASN A 7 -10.74 4.00 15.55
CA ASN A 7 -10.81 4.66 14.24
C ASN A 7 -10.32 3.77 13.09
N GLU A 8 -9.91 2.53 13.39
CA GLU A 8 -9.43 1.58 12.40
C GLU A 8 -10.61 1.17 11.53
N VAL A 9 -10.49 1.43 10.24
CA VAL A 9 -11.49 1.01 9.28
C VAL A 9 -10.81 0.22 8.21
N ASP A 10 -11.54 -0.79 7.77
CA ASP A 10 -11.24 -1.44 6.53
C ASP A 10 -11.22 -0.39 5.41
N PRO A 11 -10.09 -0.28 4.72
CA PRO A 11 -9.95 0.64 3.60
C PRO A 11 -10.90 0.22 2.48
N GLN A 12 -11.45 1.22 1.78
CA GLN A 12 -12.25 0.97 0.58
C GLN A 12 -11.36 1.11 -0.63
N TRP A 13 -11.41 0.19 -1.58
CA TRP A 13 -10.67 0.35 -2.84
C TRP A 13 -11.42 -0.21 -4.03
N GLU A 14 -11.04 0.35 -5.18
CA GLU A 14 -11.51 -0.02 -6.49
C GLU A 14 -10.38 -0.71 -7.26
N PHE A 15 -10.66 -1.87 -7.84
CA PHE A 15 -9.74 -2.56 -8.74
C PHE A 15 -10.43 -2.94 -10.06
N PRO A 16 -9.74 -2.79 -11.21
CA PRO A 16 -10.27 -3.17 -12.51
C PRO A 16 -10.23 -4.70 -12.67
N THR A 17 -11.33 -5.30 -13.15
CA THR A 17 -11.40 -6.73 -13.48
C THR A 17 -10.87 -7.03 -14.90
N GLY A 18 -9.68 -6.54 -15.21
CA GLY A 18 -9.07 -6.59 -16.55
C GLY A 18 -9.40 -5.37 -17.42
N ALA A 19 -8.86 -5.36 -18.65
CA ALA A 19 -8.82 -4.16 -19.52
C ALA A 19 -10.19 -3.51 -19.82
N ASN A 20 -11.28 -4.27 -19.76
CA ASN A 20 -12.66 -3.79 -19.98
C ASN A 20 -13.64 -4.26 -18.88
N GLY A 21 -13.14 -4.70 -17.73
CA GLY A 21 -13.96 -5.24 -16.66
C GLY A 21 -14.55 -4.16 -15.73
N PRO A 22 -15.70 -4.42 -15.07
CA PRO A 22 -16.25 -3.51 -14.06
C PRO A 22 -15.27 -3.27 -12.89
N LEU A 23 -15.23 -2.04 -12.39
CA LEU A 23 -14.51 -1.67 -11.18
C LEU A 23 -15.21 -2.31 -9.96
N ILE A 24 -14.55 -3.23 -9.28
CA ILE A 24 -15.07 -3.85 -8.06
C ILE A 24 -14.68 -2.98 -6.87
N LYS A 25 -15.67 -2.61 -6.06
CA LYS A 25 -15.49 -1.97 -4.75
C LYS A 25 -15.35 -3.04 -3.68
N PHE A 26 -14.24 -3.03 -2.96
CA PHE A 26 -14.02 -3.93 -1.83
C PHE A 26 -13.66 -3.14 -0.57
N ASN A 27 -14.21 -3.58 0.56
CA ASN A 27 -13.89 -3.06 1.88
C ASN A 27 -13.25 -4.20 2.66
N GLY A 28 -11.98 -4.05 3.02
CA GLY A 28 -11.27 -5.04 3.84
C GLY A 28 -9.77 -4.86 3.74
N THR A 29 -8.99 -5.71 4.38
CA THR A 29 -7.53 -5.72 4.18
C THR A 29 -7.17 -6.31 2.81
N VAL A 30 -5.93 -6.16 2.37
CA VAL A 30 -5.50 -6.75 1.10
C VAL A 30 -5.55 -8.29 1.16
N GLU A 31 -5.34 -8.88 2.34
CA GLU A 31 -5.54 -10.31 2.58
C GLU A 31 -7.01 -10.73 2.45
N ALA A 32 -7.94 -9.92 2.98
CA ALA A 32 -9.38 -10.15 2.80
C ALA A 32 -9.79 -10.00 1.32
N LEU A 33 -9.17 -9.05 0.60
CA LEU A 33 -9.36 -8.90 -0.84
C LEU A 33 -8.87 -10.14 -1.59
N TYR A 34 -7.68 -10.65 -1.25
CA TYR A 34 -7.16 -11.88 -1.85
C TYR A 34 -8.11 -13.05 -1.62
N ALA A 35 -8.63 -13.22 -0.40
CA ALA A 35 -9.62 -14.24 -0.10
C ALA A 35 -10.92 -14.06 -0.90
N TYR A 36 -11.40 -12.82 -1.03
CA TYR A 36 -12.61 -12.48 -1.78
C TYR A 36 -12.46 -12.73 -3.29
N VAL A 37 -11.41 -12.20 -3.92
CA VAL A 37 -11.12 -12.40 -5.35
C VAL A 37 -10.85 -13.88 -5.63
N SER A 38 -10.15 -14.58 -4.73
CA SER A 38 -9.89 -16.02 -4.91
C SER A 38 -11.16 -16.86 -4.90
N LYS A 39 -12.16 -16.45 -4.13
CA LYS A 39 -13.42 -17.18 -4.00
C LYS A 39 -14.43 -16.80 -5.08
N GLU A 40 -14.64 -15.50 -5.30
CA GLU A 40 -15.72 -14.98 -6.13
C GLU A 40 -15.28 -14.75 -7.59
N TYR A 41 -13.98 -14.50 -7.82
CA TYR A 41 -13.42 -14.17 -9.14
C TYR A 41 -12.10 -14.92 -9.43
N PRO A 42 -12.06 -16.26 -9.31
CA PRO A 42 -10.82 -17.04 -9.36
C PRO A 42 -10.03 -16.85 -10.67
N SER A 43 -10.71 -16.60 -11.81
CA SER A 43 -10.06 -16.34 -13.10
C SER A 43 -9.33 -14.99 -13.18
N TYR A 44 -9.58 -14.09 -12.22
CA TYR A 44 -9.01 -12.74 -12.20
C TYR A 44 -7.87 -12.59 -11.19
N ILE A 45 -7.56 -13.62 -10.37
CA ILE A 45 -6.47 -13.56 -9.38
C ILE A 45 -5.17 -13.08 -10.02
N ALA A 46 -4.76 -13.66 -11.16
CA ALA A 46 -3.56 -13.24 -11.86
C ALA A 46 -3.64 -11.78 -12.35
N SER A 47 -4.78 -11.34 -12.89
CA SER A 47 -4.94 -9.95 -13.34
C SER A 47 -4.92 -8.92 -12.21
N VAL A 48 -5.28 -9.33 -10.98
CA VAL A 48 -5.37 -8.47 -9.80
C VAL A 48 -4.08 -8.48 -8.98
N PHE A 49 -3.40 -9.63 -8.90
CA PHE A 49 -2.24 -9.85 -8.01
C PHE A 49 -0.93 -10.17 -8.73
N GLU A 50 -0.95 -10.51 -10.02
CA GLU A 50 0.26 -10.76 -10.81
C GLU A 50 0.57 -9.56 -11.73
N PRO A 51 1.86 -9.25 -11.96
CA PRO A 51 2.26 -8.37 -13.06
C PRO A 51 1.92 -9.07 -14.39
N GLU A 52 1.42 -8.34 -15.39
CA GLU A 52 1.20 -8.95 -16.71
C GLU A 52 2.54 -9.47 -17.26
N ALA A 53 2.56 -10.72 -17.72
CA ALA A 53 3.69 -11.25 -18.44
C ALA A 53 3.94 -10.38 -19.68
N PRO A 54 5.21 -10.04 -20.01
CA PRO A 54 5.49 -9.24 -21.19
C PRO A 54 5.00 -10.01 -22.42
N THR A 55 3.98 -9.48 -23.09
CA THR A 55 3.50 -10.00 -24.37
C THR A 55 4.63 -9.83 -25.37
N GLN A 56 5.23 -10.95 -25.80
CA GLN A 56 6.13 -10.96 -26.96
C GLN A 56 5.27 -10.67 -28.20
N GLY A 57 5.14 -9.40 -28.56
CA GLY A 57 4.49 -8.92 -29.77
C GLY A 57 5.36 -7.87 -30.44
N LEU A 58 5.64 -8.07 -31.73
CA LEU A 58 6.55 -7.32 -32.59
C LEU A 58 6.44 -5.78 -32.48
N GLU A 59 7.62 -5.16 -32.42
CA GLU A 59 8.04 -3.91 -33.06
C GLU A 59 7.20 -2.62 -32.86
N THR A 60 7.61 -1.81 -31.88
CA THR A 60 8.18 -0.46 -32.11
C THR A 60 8.87 0.02 -30.83
N ARG A 61 10.10 0.53 -30.94
CA ARG A 61 11.04 0.78 -29.83
C ARG A 61 10.77 2.12 -29.12
N GLU A 62 9.53 2.39 -28.70
CA GLU A 62 9.20 3.64 -27.97
C GLU A 62 8.36 3.50 -26.70
N ASP A 63 7.80 2.32 -26.36
CA ASP A 63 6.94 2.16 -25.17
C ASP A 63 7.38 1.05 -24.20
N ALA A 64 8.68 1.03 -23.87
CA ALA A 64 9.19 0.25 -22.74
C ALA A 64 9.06 0.99 -21.40
N SER A 65 8.01 1.80 -21.21
CA SER A 65 7.63 2.29 -19.88
C SER A 65 6.76 1.25 -19.20
N GLY A 66 7.38 0.16 -18.74
CA GLY A 66 6.68 -0.87 -17.98
C GLY A 66 6.07 -0.24 -16.72
N PHE A 67 4.77 0.09 -16.77
CA PHE A 67 3.95 0.66 -15.68
C PHE A 67 4.78 1.40 -14.61
N LEU A 68 5.62 2.35 -15.05
CA LEU A 68 6.40 3.18 -14.14
C LEU A 68 5.45 4.23 -13.60
N GLU A 69 4.61 3.81 -12.67
CA GLU A 69 3.79 4.74 -11.88
C GLU A 69 4.73 5.77 -11.25
N LYS A 70 4.34 7.04 -11.35
CA LYS A 70 5.16 8.12 -10.83
C LYS A 70 5.26 7.95 -9.32
N ARG A 71 6.49 7.77 -8.81
CA ARG A 71 6.72 7.61 -7.37
C ARG A 71 6.14 8.79 -6.60
N THR A 72 5.44 8.49 -5.50
CA THR A 72 4.95 9.54 -4.61
C THR A 72 6.14 10.18 -3.89
N ASP A 73 6.29 11.50 -4.01
CA ASP A 73 7.46 12.19 -3.50
C ASP A 73 7.38 12.46 -1.99
N PHE A 74 8.23 11.76 -1.24
CA PHE A 74 8.47 12.00 0.18
C PHE A 74 9.89 12.55 0.48
N SER A 75 10.66 12.93 -0.54
CA SER A 75 12.09 13.25 -0.43
C SER A 75 12.40 14.43 0.51
N SER A 76 11.50 15.40 0.57
CA SER A 76 11.59 16.60 1.41
C SER A 76 10.83 16.48 2.73
N ARG A 77 10.21 15.33 3.01
CA ARG A 77 9.34 15.15 4.18
C ARG A 77 10.14 14.68 5.40
N PRO A 78 9.96 15.32 6.58
CA PRO A 78 10.58 14.86 7.81
C PRO A 78 9.99 13.51 8.20
N VAL A 79 10.86 12.61 8.66
CA VAL A 79 10.49 11.28 9.14
C VAL A 79 10.65 11.22 10.64
N SER A 80 9.62 10.78 11.35
CA SER A 80 9.70 10.52 12.79
C SER A 80 10.02 9.05 13.00
N CYS A 81 11.23 8.74 13.47
CA CYS A 81 11.70 7.36 13.60
C CYS A 81 11.27 6.70 14.92
N GLN A 82 10.84 5.44 14.82
CA GLN A 82 10.49 4.55 15.93
C GLN A 82 10.99 3.14 15.59
N LEU A 83 12.22 2.83 15.98
CA LEU A 83 12.98 1.63 15.59
C LEU A 83 12.52 0.36 16.34
N LEU A 84 11.23 0.03 16.23
CA LEU A 84 10.57 -1.01 17.04
C LEU A 84 10.32 -2.30 16.26
N VAL A 85 10.27 -2.25 14.92
CA VAL A 85 9.88 -3.38 14.08
C VAL A 85 11.02 -3.93 13.24
N SER A 86 10.85 -5.17 12.77
CA SER A 86 11.83 -5.84 11.95
C SER A 86 11.97 -5.18 10.57
N ARG A 87 13.21 -4.92 10.16
CA ARG A 87 13.55 -4.42 8.82
C ARG A 87 13.13 -5.38 7.73
N SER A 88 13.35 -6.68 7.92
CA SER A 88 13.01 -7.67 6.89
C SER A 88 11.51 -7.68 6.63
N ARG A 89 10.70 -7.62 7.70
CA ARG A 89 9.23 -7.62 7.61
C ARG A 89 8.67 -6.36 6.97
N ILE A 90 9.20 -5.19 7.31
CA ILE A 90 8.80 -3.95 6.66
C ILE A 90 9.21 -3.93 5.18
N ARG A 91 10.39 -4.47 4.83
CA ARG A 91 10.79 -4.60 3.42
C ARG A 91 9.86 -5.54 2.65
N GLU A 92 9.52 -6.69 3.23
CA GLU A 92 8.55 -7.63 2.65
C GLU A 92 7.18 -6.95 2.42
N GLY A 93 6.70 -6.17 3.39
CA GLY A 93 5.47 -5.39 3.24
C GLY A 93 5.55 -4.31 2.16
N ILE A 94 6.70 -3.63 2.00
CA ILE A 94 6.92 -2.68 0.90
C ILE A 94 6.86 -3.40 -0.45
N ASP A 95 7.58 -4.52 -0.59
CA ASP A 95 7.63 -5.31 -1.82
C ASP A 95 6.25 -5.88 -2.17
N TYR A 96 5.48 -6.28 -1.16
CA TYR A 96 4.09 -6.69 -1.30
C TYR A 96 3.22 -5.55 -1.85
N LEU A 97 3.20 -4.39 -1.19
CA LEU A 97 2.37 -3.25 -1.59
C LEU A 97 2.68 -2.74 -3.00
N ARG A 98 3.94 -2.86 -3.46
CA ARG A 98 4.33 -2.53 -4.84
C ARG A 98 3.69 -3.42 -5.91
N ARG A 99 3.24 -4.61 -5.54
CA ARG A 99 2.59 -5.58 -6.46
C ARG A 99 1.07 -5.52 -6.39
N VAL A 100 0.52 -4.90 -5.34
CA VAL A 100 -0.94 -4.78 -5.17
C VAL A 100 -1.46 -3.71 -6.13
N ARG A 101 -2.38 -4.12 -7.01
CA ARG A 101 -3.08 -3.21 -7.91
C ARG A 101 -4.26 -2.52 -7.22
N GLY A 102 -4.74 -1.43 -7.82
CA GLY A 102 -5.93 -0.70 -7.37
C GLY A 102 -5.61 0.54 -6.54
N GLN A 103 -6.67 1.30 -6.25
CA GLN A 103 -6.56 2.63 -5.64
C GLN A 103 -7.17 2.62 -4.23
N PRO A 104 -6.35 2.76 -3.17
CA PRO A 104 -6.87 2.84 -1.81
C PRO A 104 -7.55 4.18 -1.56
N SER A 105 -8.79 4.13 -1.08
CA SER A 105 -9.63 5.26 -0.71
C SER A 105 -10.06 5.20 0.75
N MET A 106 -10.14 6.36 1.38
CA MET A 106 -10.45 6.45 2.80
C MET A 106 -11.18 7.76 3.14
N GLU A 107 -12.15 7.66 4.05
CA GLU A 107 -12.83 8.80 4.63
C GLU A 107 -11.89 9.69 5.49
N PRO A 108 -12.26 10.96 5.74
CA PRO A 108 -11.51 11.87 6.59
C PRO A 108 -11.17 11.30 7.97
N ASN A 109 -9.97 11.60 8.47
CA ASN A 109 -9.50 11.26 9.83
C ASN A 109 -9.57 9.78 10.17
N ARG A 110 -9.45 8.93 9.17
CA ARG A 110 -9.37 7.48 9.34
C ARG A 110 -7.98 6.98 9.00
N TRP A 111 -7.73 5.76 9.42
CA TRP A 111 -6.48 5.04 9.20
C TRP A 111 -6.78 3.58 8.89
N SER A 112 -5.89 2.94 8.14
CA SER A 112 -6.02 1.56 7.71
C SER A 112 -4.66 0.89 7.72
N ARG A 113 -4.65 -0.32 8.27
CA ARG A 113 -3.58 -1.29 8.10
C ARG A 113 -3.69 -1.95 6.73
N VAL A 114 -2.61 -1.90 5.96
CA VAL A 114 -2.55 -2.43 4.58
C VAL A 114 -1.57 -3.59 4.42
N SER A 115 -0.74 -3.84 5.43
CA SER A 115 0.15 -5.00 5.51
C SER A 115 0.41 -5.30 6.98
N CYS A 116 0.36 -6.57 7.36
CA CYS A 116 0.72 -7.02 8.71
C CYS A 116 1.46 -8.37 8.64
N SER A 117 2.65 -8.46 9.22
CA SER A 117 3.41 -9.72 9.29
C SER A 117 4.37 -9.73 10.48
N TYR A 118 4.36 -10.82 11.27
CA TYR A 118 5.25 -11.01 12.44
C TYR A 118 5.37 -9.77 13.34
N ASP A 119 4.24 -9.35 13.90
CA ASP A 119 4.09 -8.17 14.74
C ASP A 119 4.55 -6.83 14.09
N SER A 120 4.68 -6.78 12.77
CA SER A 120 5.14 -5.60 12.01
C SER A 120 4.09 -5.20 10.98
N ALA A 121 3.60 -3.98 11.05
CA ALA A 121 2.56 -3.47 10.18
C ALA A 121 2.96 -2.20 9.42
N ILE A 122 2.37 -2.06 8.24
CA ILE A 122 2.35 -0.82 7.46
C ILE A 122 0.90 -0.35 7.41
N SER A 123 0.70 0.90 7.80
CA SER A 123 -0.60 1.56 7.82
C SER A 123 -0.52 2.92 7.15
N TRP A 124 -1.65 3.41 6.65
CA TRP A 124 -1.77 4.78 6.14
C TRP A 124 -2.97 5.49 6.78
N ILE A 125 -2.91 6.82 6.78
CA ILE A 125 -3.91 7.69 7.41
C ILE A 125 -4.33 8.80 6.44
N ASN A 126 -5.63 9.05 6.33
CA ASN A 126 -6.16 10.24 5.67
C ASN A 126 -6.37 11.34 6.71
N THR A 127 -5.53 12.37 6.69
CA THR A 127 -5.64 13.53 7.59
C THR A 127 -6.35 14.73 6.94
N SER A 128 -6.85 14.56 5.72
CA SER A 128 -7.64 15.57 5.03
C SER A 128 -9.06 15.63 5.60
N SER A 129 -9.72 16.78 5.44
CA SER A 129 -11.14 16.93 5.75
C SER A 129 -12.06 16.30 4.69
N ARG A 130 -11.51 15.72 3.62
CA ARG A 130 -12.24 15.09 2.53
C ARG A 130 -11.79 13.64 2.32
N ARG A 131 -12.68 12.83 1.74
CA ARG A 131 -12.33 11.50 1.24
C ARG A 131 -11.10 11.62 0.33
N LYS A 132 -10.16 10.69 0.49
CA LYS A 132 -8.92 10.68 -0.28
C LYS A 132 -8.71 9.32 -0.91
N THR A 133 -8.45 9.34 -2.21
CA THR A 133 -8.03 8.19 -3.01
C THR A 133 -6.58 8.41 -3.41
N LEU A 134 -5.71 7.43 -3.16
CA LEU A 134 -4.33 7.46 -3.64
C LEU A 134 -4.24 6.88 -5.05
N GLU A 135 -3.14 7.20 -5.73
CA GLU A 135 -2.87 6.71 -7.09
C GLU A 135 -2.70 5.18 -7.11
N SER A 136 -2.10 4.61 -6.06
CA SER A 136 -2.02 3.17 -5.84
C SER A 136 -1.59 2.81 -4.41
N PHE A 137 -1.49 1.51 -4.12
CA PHE A 137 -0.74 1.01 -2.96
C PHE A 137 0.77 1.28 -3.06
N GLY A 138 1.29 1.47 -4.27
CA GLY A 138 2.65 1.94 -4.52
C GLY A 138 2.93 3.29 -3.86
N SER A 139 1.95 4.20 -3.81
CA SER A 139 2.07 5.46 -3.07
C SER A 139 2.35 5.24 -1.58
N ILE A 140 1.68 4.24 -0.97
CA ILE A 140 1.91 3.86 0.44
C ILE A 140 3.29 3.21 0.59
N ALA A 141 3.66 2.34 -0.36
CA ALA A 141 4.96 1.68 -0.39
C ALA A 141 6.12 2.69 -0.48
N ASP A 142 5.98 3.80 -1.21
CA ASP A 142 6.99 4.85 -1.30
C ASP A 142 7.15 5.61 0.04
N GLY A 143 6.06 5.85 0.76
CA GLY A 143 6.11 6.41 2.12
C GLY A 143 6.78 5.46 3.11
N ALA A 144 6.44 4.16 3.05
CA ALA A 144 7.08 3.13 3.86
C ALA A 144 8.57 2.96 3.52
N GLN A 145 8.93 3.03 2.23
CA GLN A 145 10.32 3.01 1.77
C GLN A 145 11.11 4.20 2.31
N ARG A 146 10.50 5.39 2.35
CA ARG A 146 11.13 6.57 2.95
C ARG A 146 11.44 6.34 4.43
N ILE A 147 10.49 5.76 5.19
CA ILE A 147 10.71 5.39 6.60
C ILE A 147 11.82 4.34 6.71
N TYR A 148 11.77 3.29 5.89
CA TYR A 148 12.75 2.19 5.90
C TYR A 148 14.19 2.69 5.67
N THR A 149 14.37 3.63 4.76
CA THR A 149 15.68 4.21 4.40
C THR A 149 16.19 5.18 5.47
N GLN A 150 15.33 6.04 6.01
CA GLN A 150 15.72 7.06 7.01
C GLN A 150 15.84 6.48 8.42
N CYS A 151 14.95 5.58 8.80
CA CYS A 151 14.88 4.96 10.12
C CYS A 151 15.51 3.59 10.09
N ASN A 152 16.83 3.54 9.99
CA ASN A 152 17.60 2.31 9.97
C ASN A 152 18.56 2.23 11.16
N ARG A 153 18.41 1.19 12.00
CA ARG A 153 19.41 0.80 12.98
C ARG A 153 19.43 -0.71 13.13
N ASN A 154 20.55 -1.34 12.75
CA ASN A 154 20.73 -2.80 12.77
C ASN A 154 19.61 -3.52 12.00
N ASP A 155 18.89 -4.42 12.66
CA ASP A 155 17.74 -5.17 12.15
C ASP A 155 16.39 -4.46 12.40
N ARG A 156 16.42 -3.25 12.98
CA ARG A 156 15.21 -2.50 13.37
C ARG A 156 14.93 -1.30 12.47
N THR A 157 13.65 -1.05 12.27
CA THR A 157 13.10 0.11 11.57
C THR A 157 11.74 0.48 12.16
N GLY A 158 11.06 1.43 11.53
CA GLY A 158 9.75 1.91 11.93
C GLY A 158 9.75 3.42 12.15
N GLY A 159 8.55 3.99 12.11
CA GLY A 159 8.36 5.43 12.14
C GLY A 159 7.14 5.86 11.36
N ARG A 160 7.05 7.17 11.14
CA ARG A 160 5.94 7.81 10.43
C ARG A 160 6.44 8.91 9.50
N VAL A 161 5.75 9.10 8.38
CA VAL A 161 5.98 10.20 7.45
C VAL A 161 4.64 10.74 6.94
N ASN A 162 4.53 12.06 6.87
CA ASN A 162 3.33 12.74 6.36
C ASN A 162 3.60 13.32 4.98
N HIS A 163 2.69 13.08 4.05
CA HIS A 163 2.67 13.68 2.72
C HIS A 163 2.10 15.09 2.76
N GLN A 164 2.51 15.94 1.80
CA GLN A 164 2.06 17.33 1.71
C GLN A 164 0.56 17.46 1.38
N THR A 165 -0.04 16.44 0.76
CA THR A 165 -1.48 16.43 0.40
C THR A 165 -2.38 15.82 1.48
N GLN A 166 -2.02 16.01 2.75
CA GLN A 166 -2.84 15.67 3.94
C GLN A 166 -3.17 14.18 4.08
N TRP A 167 -2.15 13.34 4.04
CA TRP A 167 -2.20 11.93 4.41
C TRP A 167 -0.81 11.47 4.87
N GLY A 168 -0.67 10.26 5.38
CA GLY A 168 0.62 9.77 5.84
C GLY A 168 0.72 8.25 5.90
N VAL A 169 1.94 7.78 6.14
CA VAL A 169 2.29 6.36 6.27
C VAL A 169 2.99 6.13 7.60
N SER A 170 2.75 4.97 8.19
CA SER A 170 3.43 4.50 9.40
C SER A 170 3.86 3.05 9.27
N ALA A 171 5.10 2.77 9.63
CA ALA A 171 5.61 1.42 9.87
C ALA A 171 5.78 1.23 11.37
N HIS A 172 5.02 0.33 11.97
CA HIS A 172 4.92 0.22 13.43
C HIS A 172 4.65 -1.23 13.87
N GLY A 173 4.87 -1.48 15.16
CA GLY A 173 4.51 -2.76 15.75
C GLY A 173 2.99 -2.87 15.87
N ASP A 174 2.43 -4.01 15.50
CA ASP A 174 1.01 -4.30 15.63
C ASP A 174 0.79 -5.82 15.59
N ARG A 175 -0.21 -6.33 16.32
CA ARG A 175 -0.45 -7.77 16.38
C ARG A 175 -1.08 -8.27 15.07
N CYS A 176 -0.38 -9.20 14.45
CA CYS A 176 -0.83 -10.08 13.37
C CYS A 176 -0.75 -11.51 13.94
#